data_AF-A0A9J5Y4Z9-F1
#
_entry.id   AF-A0A9J5Y4Z9-F1
#
_cell.length_a   1.000
_cell.length_b   1.000
_cell.length_c   1.000
_cell.angle_alpha   90.00
_cell.angle_beta   90.00
_cell.angle_gamma   90.00
#
_symmetry.space_group_name_H-M   'P 1'
#
loop_
_entity.id
_entity.type
_entity.pdbx_description
1 polymer ?
#
loop_
_entity_poly.entity_id
_entity_poly.type
_entity_poly.pdbx_seq_one_letter_code
_entity_poly.pdbx_strand_id
1 'polypeptide(L)'
;MLNEKEKMALLIIEEHRVLMGSLHMVPDIHRLFQNHKCEWMGKEPGTYSEEIVREFYASYAAILRGSIHRNANPKHHSRLH
;
A
#
# COMPACT_ATOMS: atom_id res chain seq x y z
N MET A 1 32.33 1.00 17.75
CA MET A 1 31.64 -0.26 17.44
C MET A 1 30.31 -0.20 18.17
N LEU A 2 29.19 -0.06 17.46
CA LEU A 2 27.86 -0.02 18.10
C LEU A 2 27.58 -1.37 18.77
N ASN A 3 27.07 -1.34 19.99
CA ASN A 3 26.69 -2.56 20.70
C ASN A 3 25.39 -3.15 20.13
N GLU A 4 25.10 -4.40 20.43
CA GLU A 4 23.93 -5.10 19.88
C GLU A 4 22.59 -4.44 20.28
N LYS A 5 22.51 -3.81 21.46
CA LYS A 5 21.34 -3.04 21.89
C LYS A 5 21.12 -1.80 21.04
N GLU A 6 22.19 -1.07 20.71
CA GLU A 6 22.13 0.13 19.87
C GLU A 6 21.76 -0.21 18.42
N LYS A 7 22.27 -1.33 17.89
CA LYS A 7 21.87 -1.84 16.56
C LYS A 7 20.39 -2.22 16.52
N MET A 8 19.89 -2.87 17.57
CA MET A 8 18.49 -3.27 17.67
C MET A 8 17.56 -2.04 17.77
N ALA A 9 17.95 -1.02 18.53
CA ALA A 9 17.21 0.24 18.62
C ALA A 9 17.13 0.96 17.27
N LEU A 10 18.22 1.00 16.50
CA LEU A 10 18.23 1.59 15.15
C LEU A 10 17.33 0.81 14.17
N LEU A 11 17.30 -0.52 14.27
CA LEU A 11 16.46 -1.37 13.42
C LEU A 11 14.97 -1.10 13.68
N ILE A 12 14.57 -1.01 14.95
CA ILE A 12 13.20 -0.68 15.36
C ILE A 12 12.79 0.71 14.88
N ILE A 13 13.69 1.69 14.99
CA ILE A 13 13.43 3.06 14.51
C ILE A 13 13.20 3.08 13.00
N GLU A 14 14.02 2.36 12.22
CA GLU A 14 13.88 2.32 10.77
C GLU A 14 12.60 1.56 10.35
N GLU A 15 12.27 0.45 11.00
CA GLU A 15 11.01 -0.25 10.77
C GLU A 15 9.79 0.62 11.11
N HIS A 16 9.83 1.38 12.22
CA HIS A 16 8.79 2.33 12.56
C HIS A 16 8.68 3.46 11.54
N ARG A 17 9.81 3.94 10.99
CA ARG A 17 9.84 5.00 9.97
C ARG A 17 9.27 4.49 8.65
N VAL A 18 9.59 3.26 8.26
CA VAL A 18 9.02 2.58 7.08
C VAL A 18 7.52 2.32 7.28
N LEU A 19 7.11 1.92 8.49
CA LEU A 19 5.70 1.69 8.82
C LEU A 19 4.90 2.99 8.79
N MET A 20 5.37 4.07 9.42
CA MET A 20 4.74 5.39 9.33
C MET A 20 4.76 5.94 7.90
N GLY A 21 5.87 5.70 7.18
CA GLY A 21 6.01 5.92 5.75
C GLY A 21 5.09 5.06 4.88
N SER A 22 4.47 4.03 5.42
CA SER A 22 3.44 3.24 4.71
C SER A 22 2.04 3.64 5.15
N LEU A 23 1.88 4.02 6.41
CA LEU A 23 0.61 4.44 7.01
C LEU A 23 0.10 5.74 6.39
N HIS A 24 0.99 6.69 6.05
CA HIS A 24 0.58 7.93 5.37
C HIS A 24 -0.06 7.68 3.99
N MET A 25 0.21 6.53 3.38
CA MET A 25 -0.39 6.16 2.10
C MET A 25 -1.80 5.61 2.28
N VAL A 26 -2.15 5.04 3.43
CA VAL A 26 -3.48 4.46 3.67
C VAL A 26 -4.63 5.46 3.40
N PRO A 27 -4.56 6.72 3.85
CA PRO A 27 -5.52 7.75 3.46
C PRO A 27 -5.56 8.03 1.95
N ASP A 28 -4.42 8.01 1.26
CA ASP A 28 -4.35 8.24 -0.19
C ASP A 28 -4.93 7.08 -1.00
N ILE A 29 -4.63 5.83 -0.62
CA ILE A 29 -5.25 4.62 -1.20
C ILE A 29 -6.76 4.67 -1.00
N HIS A 30 -7.19 5.03 0.21
CA HIS A 30 -8.62 5.13 0.53
C HIS A 30 -9.31 6.22 -0.31
N ARG A 31 -8.69 7.40 -0.45
CA ARG A 31 -9.23 8.49 -1.27
C ARG A 31 -9.31 8.11 -2.75
N LEU A 32 -8.26 7.50 -3.30
CA LEU A 32 -8.24 6.99 -4.67
C LEU A 32 -9.33 5.95 -4.90
N PHE A 33 -9.48 5.02 -3.95
CA PHE A 33 -10.55 4.05 -3.99
C PHE A 33 -11.91 4.73 -3.99
N GLN A 34 -12.21 5.65 -3.07
CA GLN A 34 -13.52 6.32 -3.04
C GLN A 34 -13.83 7.08 -4.34
N ASN A 35 -12.85 7.77 -4.92
CA ASN A 35 -13.03 8.49 -6.19
C ASN A 35 -13.39 7.53 -7.34
N HIS A 36 -12.59 6.48 -7.54
CA HIS A 36 -12.87 5.48 -8.55
C HIS A 36 -14.17 4.73 -8.23
N LYS A 37 -14.46 4.57 -6.93
CA LYS A 37 -15.61 3.87 -6.42
C LYS A 37 -16.92 4.59 -6.74
N CYS A 38 -16.92 5.91 -6.68
CA CYS A 38 -18.07 6.73 -7.05
C CYS A 38 -18.35 6.69 -8.56
N GLU A 39 -17.32 6.59 -9.41
CA GLU A 39 -17.49 6.57 -10.86
C GLU A 39 -18.15 5.28 -11.38
N TRP A 40 -17.71 4.10 -10.91
CA TRP A 40 -18.27 2.81 -11.33
C TRP A 40 -19.59 2.45 -10.60
N MET A 41 -19.74 2.73 -9.30
CA MET A 41 -20.98 2.44 -8.56
C MET A 41 -22.06 3.49 -8.77
N GLY A 42 -21.72 4.70 -9.21
CA GLY A 42 -22.70 5.72 -9.60
C GLY A 42 -23.49 5.34 -10.85
N LYS A 43 -23.02 4.35 -11.64
CA LYS A 43 -23.71 3.88 -12.85
C LYS A 43 -24.92 3.01 -12.53
N GLU A 44 -24.86 2.19 -11.49
CA GLU A 44 -25.97 1.35 -11.05
C GLU A 44 -25.95 1.14 -9.52
N PRO A 45 -26.68 1.97 -8.77
CA PRO A 45 -26.79 1.84 -7.32
C PRO A 45 -27.48 0.51 -6.95
N GLY A 46 -26.81 -0.33 -6.16
CA GLY A 46 -27.37 -1.58 -5.64
C GLY A 46 -27.01 -2.84 -6.42
N THR A 47 -26.29 -2.74 -7.54
CA THR A 47 -25.87 -3.90 -8.34
C THR A 47 -24.74 -4.71 -7.67
N TYR A 48 -23.91 -4.06 -6.85
CA TYR A 48 -22.76 -4.68 -6.21
C TYR A 48 -23.02 -4.94 -4.73
N SER A 49 -22.84 -6.20 -4.30
CA SER A 49 -22.90 -6.54 -2.88
C SER A 49 -21.71 -5.94 -2.12
N GLU A 50 -21.89 -5.71 -0.82
CA GLU A 50 -20.82 -5.23 0.06
C GLU A 50 -19.59 -6.15 0.02
N GLU A 51 -19.81 -7.46 -0.15
CA GLU A 51 -18.76 -8.46 -0.27
C GLU A 51 -17.87 -8.24 -1.51
N ILE A 52 -18.47 -8.01 -2.68
CA ILE A 52 -17.74 -7.72 -3.92
C ILE A 52 -16.94 -6.41 -3.78
N VAL A 53 -17.52 -5.39 -3.14
CA VAL A 53 -16.83 -4.11 -2.90
C VAL A 53 -15.62 -4.31 -1.96
N ARG A 54 -15.76 -5.16 -0.94
CA ARG A 54 -14.69 -5.47 0.02
C ARG A 54 -13.54 -6.23 -0.63
N GLU A 55 -13.82 -7.25 -1.42
CA GLU A 55 -12.81 -8.03 -2.15
C GLU A 55 -12.06 -7.17 -3.18
N PHE A 56 -12.79 -6.29 -3.88
CA PHE A 56 -12.20 -5.34 -4.80
C PHE A 56 -11.25 -4.35 -4.08
N TYR A 57 -11.65 -3.81 -2.92
CA TYR A 57 -10.79 -2.94 -2.10
C TYR A 57 -9.51 -3.65 -1.65
N ALA A 58 -9.64 -4.89 -1.15
CA ALA A 58 -8.50 -5.68 -0.71
C ALA A 58 -7.51 -5.93 -1.84
N SER A 59 -8.01 -6.28 -3.04
CA SER A 59 -7.20 -6.48 -4.24
C SER A 59 -6.51 -5.19 -4.70
N TYR A 60 -7.23 -4.06 -4.67
CA TYR A 60 -6.69 -2.75 -5.02
C TYR A 60 -5.56 -2.31 -4.07
N ALA A 61 -5.79 -2.44 -2.76
CA ALA A 61 -4.80 -2.11 -1.74
C ALA A 61 -3.55 -3.01 -1.86
N ALA A 62 -3.72 -4.30 -2.18
CA ALA A 62 -2.60 -5.22 -2.40
C ALA A 62 -1.74 -4.83 -3.62
N ILE A 63 -2.37 -4.46 -4.73
CA ILE A 63 -1.65 -3.99 -5.93
C ILE A 63 -0.92 -2.68 -5.65
N LEU A 64 -1.59 -1.71 -5.01
CA LEU A 64 -0.94 -0.43 -4.71
C LEU A 64 0.24 -0.63 -3.75
N ARG A 65 0.06 -1.40 -2.68
CA ARG A 65 1.13 -1.72 -1.74
C ARG A 65 2.29 -2.46 -2.41
N GLY A 66 1.99 -3.41 -3.30
CA GLY A 66 2.99 -4.14 -4.08
C GLY A 66 3.75 -3.24 -5.08
N SER A 67 3.05 -2.29 -5.71
CA SER A 67 3.62 -1.29 -6.62
C SER A 67 4.54 -0.32 -5.87
N ILE A 68 4.10 0.16 -4.70
CA ILE A 68 4.90 1.06 -3.87
C ILE A 68 6.13 0.34 -3.31
N HIS A 69 5.99 -0.91 -2.85
CA HIS A 69 7.13 -1.71 -2.38
C HIS A 69 8.17 -1.95 -3.49
N ARG A 70 7.73 -2.18 -4.73
CA ARG A 70 8.65 -2.27 -5.90
C ARG A 70 9.38 -0.95 -6.15
N ASN A 71 8.72 0.19 -5.99
CA ASN A 71 9.33 1.51 -6.20
C ASN A 71 10.24 1.95 -5.03
N ALA A 72 10.02 1.44 -3.82
CA ALA A 72 10.87 1.68 -2.66
C ALA A 72 12.19 0.88 -2.70
N ASN A 73 12.33 -0.10 -3.59
CA ASN A 73 13.52 -0.93 -3.74
C ASN A 73 14.05 -0.86 -5.19
N PRO A 74 14.92 0.11 -5.54
CA PRO A 74 15.43 0.25 -6.91
C PRO A 74 16.50 -0.79 -7.30
N LYS A 75 16.69 -1.86 -6.51
CA LYS A 75 17.59 -2.96 -6.86
C LYS A 75 16.83 -4.07 -7.59
N HIS A 76 16.51 -3.82 -8.86
CA HIS A 76 16.79 -4.74 -9.97
C HIS A 76 16.34 -4.09 -11.29
N HIS A 77 17.17 -3.16 -11.76
CA HIS A 77 17.30 -2.91 -13.18
C HIS A 77 18.10 -4.07 -13.80
N SER A 78 17.42 -5.04 -14.41
CA SER A 78 17.93 -5.91 -15.48
C SER A 78 16.91 -7.02 -15.78
N ARG A 79 16.55 -7.35 -17.01
CA ARG A 79 16.77 -6.80 -18.35
C ARG A 79 15.82 -7.60 -19.24
N LEU A 80 15.02 -6.95 -20.09
CA LEU A 80 14.42 -7.62 -21.25
C LEU A 80 15.55 -7.86 -22.26
N HIS A 81 15.84 -9.13 -22.55
CA HIS A 81 16.04 -9.70 -23.89
C HIS A 81 16.24 -11.20 -23.80
#